data_AF-A0A8J5RQJ8-F1
#
_entry.id   AF-A0A8J5RQJ8-F1
#
_cell.length_a   1.000
_cell.length_b   1.000
_cell.length_c   1.000
_cell.angle_alpha   90.00
_cell.angle_beta   90.00
_cell.angle_gamma   90.00
#
_symmetry.space_group_name_H-M   'P 1'
#
loop_
_entity.id
_entity.type
_entity.pdbx_description
1 polymer ?
#
loop_
_entity_poly.entity_id
_entity_poly.type
_entity_poly.pdbx_seq_one_letter_code
_entity_poly.pdbx_strand_id
1 'polypeptide(L)'
;MSASDLPSELWARVLELGAASSALGFRDLCALAIASRRLRRLSLDSALWSALLSRDFPSQSQPFASSSQQQLHPKSIYKTKFERHKVRMAEARRRVVFEAEGRVLACRRRLVQLEESMRAEGEKMKAAAEELDNLERVRRASVALHVWQPQVVRGRQKQLVQQCTVPVDSRLSDVNMELKVCKQQIGTYKNIYNKEKHKLNEYEEALKRAIYHPLQNIWLANLSCDHFCLKVADSHKAKFLDVFAPTCCYARH
;
A
#
# COMPACT_ATOMS: atom_id res chain seq x y z
N MET A 1 19.30 6.47 -48.97
CA MET A 1 17.89 6.89 -49.11
C MET A 1 17.42 7.35 -47.74
N SER A 2 17.07 8.61 -47.60
CA SER A 2 16.63 9.16 -46.32
C SER A 2 15.18 8.76 -46.07
N ALA A 3 14.78 8.61 -44.81
CA ALA A 3 13.40 8.35 -44.41
C ALA A 3 12.40 9.40 -44.98
N SER A 4 12.90 10.58 -45.36
CA SER A 4 12.13 11.64 -46.04
C SER A 4 11.65 11.28 -47.44
N ASP A 5 12.28 10.33 -48.12
CA ASP A 5 12.12 10.09 -49.56
C ASP A 5 10.98 9.10 -49.87
N LEU A 6 10.48 8.40 -48.85
CA LEU A 6 9.40 7.43 -49.00
C LEU A 6 8.04 8.15 -49.19
N PRO A 7 7.13 7.71 -50.08
CA PRO A 7 5.76 8.23 -50.25
C PRO A 7 4.88 8.19 -48.99
N SER A 8 3.82 9.03 -48.96
CA SER A 8 3.00 9.24 -47.76
C SER A 8 2.09 8.06 -47.47
N GLU A 9 1.69 7.34 -48.51
CA GLU A 9 0.87 6.14 -48.51
C GLU A 9 1.62 4.98 -47.84
N LEU A 10 2.92 4.86 -48.14
CA LEU A 10 3.78 3.86 -47.52
C LEU A 10 4.03 4.19 -46.04
N TRP A 11 4.26 5.48 -45.71
CA TRP A 11 4.36 5.90 -44.31
C TRP A 11 3.06 5.67 -43.53
N ALA A 12 1.90 5.97 -44.11
CA ALA A 12 0.60 5.71 -43.49
C ALA A 12 0.43 4.21 -43.20
N ARG A 13 0.77 3.37 -44.17
CA ARG A 13 0.70 1.91 -44.01
C ARG A 13 1.66 1.38 -42.97
N VAL A 14 2.89 1.90 -42.91
CA VAL A 14 3.88 1.54 -41.88
C VAL A 14 3.38 1.92 -40.49
N LEU A 15 2.80 3.11 -40.33
CA LEU A 15 2.25 3.56 -39.05
C LEU A 15 1.05 2.71 -38.63
N GLU A 16 0.14 2.40 -39.55
CA GLU A 16 -1.03 1.56 -39.31
C GLU A 16 -0.64 0.14 -38.88
N LEU A 17 0.29 -0.49 -39.61
CA LEU A 17 0.83 -1.81 -39.26
C LEU A 17 1.57 -1.78 -37.93
N GLY A 18 2.33 -0.72 -37.63
CA GLY A 18 3.00 -0.54 -36.35
C GLY A 18 2.02 -0.39 -35.18
N ALA A 19 0.92 0.34 -35.39
CA ALA A 19 -0.17 0.44 -34.42
C ALA A 19 -0.91 -0.89 -34.24
N ALA A 20 -1.17 -1.64 -35.30
CA ALA A 20 -1.82 -2.95 -35.19
C ALA A 20 -0.93 -3.98 -34.48
N SER A 21 0.40 -3.95 -34.71
CA SER A 21 1.36 -4.95 -34.22
C SER A 21 1.96 -4.68 -32.84
N SER A 22 1.49 -3.66 -32.11
CA SER A 22 2.06 -3.17 -30.83
C SER A 22 3.44 -2.50 -30.90
N ALA A 23 4.05 -2.43 -32.08
CA ALA A 23 5.34 -1.75 -32.28
C ALA A 23 5.25 -0.22 -32.11
N LEU A 24 4.06 0.38 -32.32
CA LEU A 24 3.79 1.80 -32.08
C LEU A 24 2.61 1.97 -31.12
N GLY A 25 2.81 2.73 -30.05
CA GLY A 25 1.78 3.17 -29.12
C GLY A 25 1.37 4.62 -29.33
N PHE A 26 0.36 5.08 -28.58
CA PHE A 26 -0.10 6.47 -28.65
C PHE A 26 1.02 7.49 -28.35
N ARG A 27 1.97 7.12 -27.48
CA ARG A 27 3.13 7.95 -27.09
C ARG A 27 4.06 8.17 -28.28
N ASP A 28 4.33 7.11 -29.03
CA ASP A 28 5.20 7.16 -30.21
C ASP A 28 4.54 8.01 -31.29
N LEU A 29 3.23 7.89 -31.48
CA LEU A 29 2.48 8.76 -32.39
C LEU A 29 2.55 10.24 -31.98
N CYS A 30 2.47 10.55 -30.68
CA CYS A 30 2.68 11.91 -30.18
C CYS A 30 4.09 12.41 -30.47
N ALA A 31 5.12 11.59 -30.24
CA ALA A 31 6.51 11.94 -30.52
C ALA A 31 6.75 12.18 -32.03
N LEU A 32 6.23 11.31 -32.89
CA LEU A 32 6.32 11.43 -34.35
C LEU A 32 5.58 12.69 -34.87
N ALA A 33 4.45 13.05 -34.27
CA ALA A 33 3.71 14.26 -34.60
C ALA A 33 4.45 15.56 -34.21
N ILE A 34 5.36 15.49 -33.25
CA ILE A 34 6.25 16.60 -32.89
C ILE A 34 7.46 16.62 -33.83
N ALA A 35 8.02 15.45 -34.16
CA ALA A 35 9.24 15.32 -34.94
C ALA A 35 9.12 15.86 -36.38
N SER A 36 7.96 15.74 -37.04
CA SER A 36 7.77 16.36 -38.36
C SER A 36 6.33 16.77 -38.67
N ARG A 37 6.16 17.81 -39.49
CA ARG A 37 4.85 18.25 -40.01
C ARG A 37 4.17 17.18 -40.86
N ARG A 38 4.97 16.42 -41.61
CA ARG A 38 4.50 15.34 -42.48
C ARG A 38 3.92 14.20 -41.64
N LEU A 39 4.67 13.69 -40.67
CA LEU A 39 4.21 12.64 -39.76
C LEU A 39 3.07 13.11 -38.86
N ARG A 40 3.02 14.40 -38.50
CA ARG A 40 1.86 14.98 -37.82
C ARG A 40 0.57 14.77 -38.62
N ARG A 41 0.56 15.05 -39.92
CA ARG A 41 -0.62 14.83 -40.77
C ARG A 41 -1.00 13.35 -40.83
N LEU A 42 -0.02 12.47 -41.00
CA LEU A 42 -0.26 11.02 -41.05
C LEU A 42 -0.72 10.45 -39.70
N SER A 43 -0.25 10.99 -38.58
CA SER A 43 -0.69 10.60 -37.23
C SER A 43 -2.14 10.97 -36.92
N LEU A 44 -2.79 11.78 -37.75
CA LEU A 44 -4.20 12.15 -37.59
C LEU A 44 -5.15 11.20 -38.33
N ASP A 45 -4.62 10.26 -39.11
CA ASP A 45 -5.43 9.34 -39.90
C ASP A 45 -6.36 8.49 -39.03
N SER A 46 -7.63 8.40 -39.42
CA SER A 46 -8.67 7.68 -38.68
C SER A 46 -8.39 6.17 -38.58
N ALA A 47 -7.81 5.56 -39.62
CA ALA A 47 -7.56 4.12 -39.66
C ALA A 47 -6.56 3.71 -38.57
N LEU A 48 -5.54 4.53 -38.36
CA LEU A 48 -4.52 4.37 -37.33
C LEU A 48 -5.12 4.36 -35.91
N TRP A 49 -5.98 5.34 -35.60
CA TRP A 49 -6.62 5.43 -34.29
C TRP A 49 -7.69 4.36 -34.08
N SER A 50 -8.37 3.92 -35.14
CA SER A 50 -9.27 2.77 -35.09
C SER A 50 -8.52 1.47 -34.80
N ALA A 51 -7.35 1.26 -35.41
CA ALA A 51 -6.49 0.11 -35.12
C ALA A 51 -6.02 0.12 -33.65
N LEU A 52 -5.58 1.27 -33.13
CA LEU A 52 -5.22 1.43 -31.72
C LEU A 52 -6.39 1.19 -30.77
N LEU A 53 -7.58 1.71 -31.11
CA LEU A 53 -8.79 1.50 -30.31
C LEU A 53 -9.16 0.02 -30.22
N SER A 54 -9.14 -0.70 -31.33
CA SER A 54 -9.46 -2.13 -31.38
C SER A 54 -8.44 -2.97 -30.60
N ARG A 55 -7.15 -2.58 -30.63
CA ARG A 55 -6.07 -3.27 -29.92
C ARG A 55 -6.12 -3.01 -28.40
N ASP A 56 -6.17 -1.74 -28.01
CA ASP A 56 -6.05 -1.35 -26.59
C ASP A 56 -7.37 -1.47 -25.83
N PHE A 57 -8.50 -1.41 -26.53
CA PHE A 57 -9.85 -1.45 -25.95
C PHE A 57 -10.79 -2.41 -26.70
N PRO A 58 -10.46 -3.72 -26.76
CA PRO A 58 -11.19 -4.71 -27.58
C PRO A 58 -12.65 -4.90 -27.16
N SER A 59 -12.98 -4.67 -25.88
CA SER A 59 -14.30 -4.97 -25.32
C SER A 59 -15.36 -3.87 -25.50
N GLN A 60 -15.07 -2.77 -26.20
CA GLN A 60 -15.98 -1.61 -26.34
C GLN A 60 -15.99 -1.02 -27.76
N SER A 61 -15.71 -1.83 -28.77
CA SER A 61 -15.81 -1.47 -30.19
C SER A 61 -17.23 -1.56 -30.75
N GLN A 62 -18.22 -1.93 -29.94
CA GLN A 62 -19.62 -1.82 -30.32
C GLN A 62 -20.04 -0.34 -30.26
N PRO A 63 -20.48 0.26 -31.38
CA PRO A 63 -21.10 1.57 -31.32
C PRO A 63 -22.32 1.47 -30.41
N PHE A 64 -22.41 2.36 -29.43
CA PHE A 64 -23.62 2.51 -28.62
C PHE A 64 -24.79 2.71 -29.58
N ALA A 65 -25.70 1.74 -29.64
CA ALA A 65 -26.98 1.90 -30.28
C ALA A 65 -27.81 2.87 -29.43
N SER A 66 -27.58 4.16 -29.62
CA SER A 66 -28.39 5.23 -29.07
C SER A 66 -28.31 6.40 -30.03
N SER A 67 -29.48 6.72 -30.58
CA SER A 67 -29.73 7.72 -31.61
C SER A 67 -28.99 9.05 -31.40
N SER A 68 -28.57 9.65 -32.52
CA SER A 68 -28.14 11.06 -32.64
C SER A 68 -26.72 11.42 -32.19
N GLN A 69 -25.69 10.62 -32.53
CA GLN A 69 -24.29 11.00 -32.30
C GLN A 69 -23.61 11.50 -33.59
N GLN A 70 -23.16 12.76 -33.55
CA GLN A 70 -22.13 13.28 -34.45
C GLN A 70 -20.98 12.27 -34.54
N GLN A 71 -20.55 11.90 -35.75
CA GLN A 71 -19.44 10.98 -36.00
C GLN A 71 -18.15 11.56 -35.40
N LEU A 72 -17.86 11.21 -34.14
CA LEU A 72 -16.65 11.65 -33.46
C LEU A 72 -15.44 10.93 -34.05
N HIS A 73 -14.37 11.69 -34.33
CA HIS A 73 -13.14 11.13 -34.88
C HIS A 73 -12.56 10.05 -33.94
N PRO A 74 -12.07 8.89 -34.44
CA PRO A 74 -11.54 7.81 -33.60
C PRO A 74 -10.48 8.26 -32.58
N LYS A 75 -9.68 9.28 -32.92
CA LYS A 75 -8.72 9.91 -31.99
C LYS A 75 -9.37 10.49 -30.72
N SER A 76 -10.51 11.17 -30.82
CA SER A 76 -11.18 11.74 -29.64
C SER A 76 -11.82 10.66 -28.77
N ILE A 77 -12.31 9.58 -29.39
CA ILE A 77 -12.82 8.40 -28.70
C ILE A 77 -11.68 7.73 -27.91
N TYR A 78 -10.52 7.53 -28.56
CA TYR A 78 -9.33 6.97 -27.92
C TYR A 78 -8.89 7.82 -26.74
N LYS A 79 -8.79 9.15 -26.90
CA LYS A 79 -8.42 10.07 -25.82
C LYS A 79 -9.33 9.90 -24.59
N THR A 80 -10.65 9.91 -24.80
CA THR A 80 -11.62 9.74 -23.70
C THR A 80 -11.49 8.39 -23.00
N LYS A 81 -11.35 7.30 -23.77
CA LYS A 81 -11.18 5.95 -23.22
C LYS A 81 -9.86 5.80 -22.46
N PHE A 82 -8.78 6.35 -22.99
CA PHE A 82 -7.46 6.34 -22.36
C PHE A 82 -7.47 7.07 -21.02
N GLU A 83 -8.05 8.28 -20.95
CA GLU A 83 -8.15 9.01 -19.68
C GLU A 83 -8.98 8.24 -18.64
N ARG A 84 -10.13 7.66 -19.05
CA ARG A 84 -10.92 6.79 -18.17
C ARG A 84 -10.13 5.56 -17.71
N HIS A 85 -9.33 4.97 -18.60
CA HIS A 85 -8.49 3.82 -18.26
C HIS A 85 -7.38 4.19 -17.27
N LYS A 86 -6.71 5.32 -17.50
CA LYS A 86 -5.68 5.89 -16.62
C LYS A 86 -6.21 6.13 -15.21
N VAL A 87 -7.38 6.74 -15.08
CA VAL A 87 -8.04 6.94 -13.78
C VAL A 87 -8.35 5.60 -13.11
N ARG A 88 -8.95 4.65 -13.84
CA ARG A 88 -9.23 3.30 -13.31
C ARG A 88 -7.97 2.57 -12.82
N MET A 89 -6.86 2.67 -13.55
CA MET A 89 -5.59 2.05 -13.15
C MET A 89 -4.99 2.72 -11.92
N ALA A 90 -5.06 4.05 -11.84
CA ALA A 90 -4.62 4.79 -10.66
C ALA A 90 -5.45 4.42 -9.41
N GLU A 91 -6.77 4.27 -9.56
CA GLU A 91 -7.65 3.83 -8.49
C GLU A 91 -7.39 2.38 -8.07
N ALA A 92 -7.24 1.46 -9.03
CA ALA A 92 -6.90 0.08 -8.75
C ALA A 92 -5.59 -0.01 -7.96
N ARG A 93 -4.57 0.77 -8.35
CA ARG A 93 -3.31 0.87 -7.60
C ARG A 93 -3.51 1.42 -6.19
N ARG A 94 -4.28 2.51 -6.04
CA ARG A 94 -4.59 3.08 -4.72
C ARG A 94 -5.24 2.03 -3.80
N ARG A 95 -6.15 1.21 -4.32
CA ARG A 95 -6.79 0.11 -3.55
C ARG A 95 -5.76 -0.92 -3.09
N VAL A 96 -4.87 -1.37 -3.97
CA VAL A 96 -3.80 -2.32 -3.61
C VAL A 96 -2.90 -1.78 -2.50
N VAL A 97 -2.51 -0.50 -2.58
CA VAL A 97 -1.70 0.15 -1.53
C VAL A 97 -2.49 0.22 -0.22
N PHE A 98 -3.75 0.68 -0.27
CA PHE A 98 -4.60 0.78 0.91
C PHE A 98 -4.83 -0.57 1.60
N GLU A 99 -5.05 -1.64 0.83
CA GLU A 99 -5.17 -3.00 1.36
C GLU A 99 -3.88 -3.46 2.06
N ALA A 100 -2.71 -3.17 1.47
CA ALA A 100 -1.42 -3.49 2.06
C ALA A 100 -1.18 -2.69 3.37
N GLU A 101 -1.47 -1.39 3.38
CA GLU A 101 -1.43 -0.55 4.59
C GLU A 101 -2.37 -1.09 5.68
N GLY A 102 -3.58 -1.49 5.30
CA GLY A 102 -4.56 -2.10 6.20
C GLY A 102 -4.03 -3.35 6.90
N ARG A 103 -3.33 -4.23 6.17
CA ARG A 103 -2.68 -5.43 6.74
C ARG A 103 -1.57 -5.08 7.72
N VAL A 104 -0.71 -4.13 7.39
CA VAL A 104 0.35 -3.64 8.30
C VAL A 104 -0.25 -3.09 9.58
N LEU A 105 -1.28 -2.24 9.49
CA LEU A 105 -1.96 -1.68 10.65
C LEU A 105 -2.64 -2.75 11.51
N ALA A 106 -3.26 -3.76 10.89
CA ALA A 106 -3.87 -4.87 11.61
C ALA A 106 -2.83 -5.68 12.41
N CYS A 107 -1.68 -6.02 11.80
CA CYS A 107 -0.59 -6.71 12.50
C CYS A 107 -0.02 -5.87 13.64
N ARG A 108 0.19 -4.56 13.44
CA ARG A 108 0.66 -3.67 14.52
C ARG A 108 -0.30 -3.64 15.70
N ARG A 109 -1.61 -3.52 15.45
CA ARG A 109 -2.63 -3.61 16.51
C ARG A 109 -2.57 -4.95 17.23
N ARG A 110 -2.40 -6.05 16.49
CA ARG A 110 -2.30 -7.38 17.08
C ARG A 110 -1.06 -7.54 17.98
N LEU A 111 0.08 -6.97 17.60
CA LEU A 111 1.29 -6.97 18.43
C LEU A 111 1.06 -6.24 19.75
N VAL A 112 0.42 -5.06 19.72
CA VAL A 112 0.09 -4.31 20.94
C VAL A 112 -0.81 -5.12 21.88
N GLN A 113 -1.87 -5.76 21.35
CA GLN A 113 -2.73 -6.63 22.14
C GLN A 113 -1.99 -7.80 22.79
N LEU A 114 -1.02 -8.40 22.07
CA LEU A 114 -0.20 -9.49 22.60
C LEU A 114 0.75 -8.99 23.69
N GLU A 115 1.34 -7.80 23.53
CA GLU A 115 2.17 -7.16 24.56
C GLU A 115 1.37 -6.86 25.82
N GLU A 116 0.15 -6.33 25.68
CA GLU A 116 -0.78 -6.11 26.78
C GLU A 116 -1.16 -7.42 27.48
N SER A 117 -1.46 -8.48 26.72
CA SER A 117 -1.77 -9.80 27.27
C SER A 117 -0.58 -10.38 28.05
N MET A 118 0.64 -10.27 27.51
CA MET A 118 1.86 -10.69 28.21
C MET A 118 2.10 -9.90 29.48
N ARG A 119 1.84 -8.58 29.45
CA ARG A 119 1.97 -7.72 30.64
C ARG A 119 0.98 -8.12 31.71
N ALA A 120 -0.29 -8.32 31.34
CA ALA A 120 -1.34 -8.75 32.26
C ALA A 120 -1.01 -10.09 32.93
N GLU A 121 -0.54 -11.09 32.16
CA GLU A 121 -0.09 -12.36 32.73
C GLU A 121 1.18 -12.20 33.58
N GLY A 122 2.07 -11.27 33.23
CA GLY A 122 3.23 -10.91 34.05
C GLY A 122 2.84 -10.34 35.42
N GLU A 123 1.83 -9.48 35.47
CA GLU A 123 1.33 -8.92 36.73
C GLU A 123 0.63 -9.99 37.58
N LYS A 124 -0.16 -10.89 36.98
CA LYS A 124 -0.73 -12.05 37.69
C LYS A 124 0.36 -12.93 38.28
N MET A 125 1.43 -13.18 37.51
CA MET A 125 2.57 -13.98 37.98
C MET A 125 3.29 -13.30 39.16
N LYS A 126 3.43 -11.97 39.16
CA LYS A 126 3.99 -11.22 40.31
C LYS A 126 3.09 -11.33 41.54
N ALA A 127 1.79 -11.12 41.38
CA ALA A 127 0.82 -11.24 42.48
C ALA A 127 0.82 -12.66 43.09
N ALA A 128 0.84 -13.70 42.25
CA ALA A 128 0.94 -15.09 42.70
C ALA A 128 2.27 -15.37 43.41
N ALA A 129 3.39 -14.76 42.97
CA ALA A 129 4.68 -14.90 43.65
C ALA A 129 4.69 -14.22 45.03
N GLU A 130 4.06 -13.05 45.16
CA GLU A 130 3.89 -12.36 46.45
C GLU A 130 3.00 -13.17 47.40
N GLU A 131 1.91 -13.76 46.90
CA GLU A 131 1.06 -14.66 47.68
C GLU A 131 1.85 -15.90 48.15
N LEU A 132 2.69 -16.47 47.29
CA LEU A 132 3.51 -17.62 47.63
C LEU A 132 4.49 -17.31 48.77
N ASP A 133 5.18 -16.16 48.75
CA ASP A 133 6.04 -15.73 49.86
C ASP A 133 5.25 -15.53 51.17
N ASN A 134 4.04 -14.97 51.09
CA ASN A 134 3.16 -14.83 52.25
C ASN A 134 2.75 -16.19 52.83
N LEU A 135 2.36 -17.16 52.00
CA LEU A 135 2.01 -18.50 52.43
C LEU A 135 3.20 -19.24 53.05
N GLU A 136 4.40 -19.09 52.49
CA GLU A 136 5.61 -19.64 53.10
C GLU A 136 5.91 -19.05 54.47
N ARG A 137 5.69 -17.73 54.66
CA ARG A 137 5.83 -17.09 55.98
C ARG A 137 4.84 -17.68 56.99
N VAL A 138 3.59 -17.91 56.57
CA VAL A 138 2.57 -18.56 57.42
C VAL A 138 2.96 -20.00 57.73
N ARG A 139 3.45 -20.76 56.75
CA ARG A 139 3.95 -22.13 56.94
C ARG A 139 5.09 -22.18 57.96
N ARG A 140 6.07 -21.28 57.85
CA ARG A 140 7.18 -21.16 58.81
C ARG A 140 6.68 -20.81 60.21
N ALA A 141 5.73 -19.86 60.33
CA ALA A 141 5.12 -19.50 61.61
C ALA A 141 4.36 -20.67 62.25
N SER A 142 3.63 -21.46 61.43
CA SER A 142 2.92 -22.66 61.89
C SER A 142 3.87 -23.70 62.47
N VAL A 143 4.96 -24.03 61.76
CA VAL A 143 5.99 -24.96 62.25
C VAL A 143 6.62 -24.45 63.55
N ALA A 144 6.90 -23.16 63.63
CA ALA A 144 7.54 -22.54 64.79
C ALA A 144 6.65 -22.62 66.06
N LEU A 145 5.31 -22.55 65.94
CA LEU A 145 4.38 -22.71 67.06
C LEU A 145 4.44 -24.09 67.74
N HIS A 146 4.98 -25.11 67.07
CA HIS A 146 5.16 -26.45 67.63
C HIS A 146 6.45 -26.60 68.47
N VAL A 147 7.29 -25.57 68.53
CA VAL A 147 8.53 -25.54 69.32
C VAL A 147 8.38 -24.55 70.49
N TRP A 148 9.07 -24.78 71.60
CA TRP A 148 9.04 -23.84 72.74
C TRP A 148 9.54 -22.44 72.34
N GLN A 149 8.82 -21.40 72.75
CA GLN A 149 9.14 -20.00 72.45
C GLN A 149 8.62 -19.02 73.52
N PRO A 150 9.23 -17.81 73.62
CA PRO A 150 8.70 -16.71 74.42
C PRO A 150 7.28 -16.28 74.01
N GLN A 151 6.45 -15.89 74.97
CA GLN A 151 5.02 -15.58 74.74
C GLN A 151 4.78 -14.46 73.71
N VAL A 152 5.66 -13.46 73.66
CA VAL A 152 5.56 -12.36 72.69
C VAL A 152 5.72 -12.86 71.25
N VAL A 153 6.66 -13.79 71.01
CA VAL A 153 6.90 -14.39 69.69
C VAL A 153 5.77 -15.34 69.32
N ARG A 154 5.32 -16.14 70.28
CA ARG A 154 4.20 -17.08 70.12
C ARG A 154 2.90 -16.36 69.77
N GLY A 155 2.59 -15.23 70.41
CA GLY A 155 1.40 -14.43 70.13
C GLY A 155 1.37 -13.92 68.70
N ARG A 156 2.48 -13.37 68.20
CA ARG A 156 2.61 -12.87 66.83
C ARG A 156 2.49 -13.99 65.79
N GLN A 157 3.12 -15.15 66.02
CA GLN A 157 3.00 -16.30 65.13
C GLN A 157 1.57 -16.87 65.09
N LYS A 158 0.91 -16.92 66.25
CA LYS A 158 -0.49 -17.38 66.35
C LYS A 158 -1.45 -16.47 65.57
N GLN A 159 -1.27 -15.15 65.65
CA GLN A 159 -2.06 -14.20 64.88
C GLN A 159 -1.87 -14.39 63.36
N LEU A 160 -0.63 -14.57 62.90
CA LEU A 160 -0.33 -14.81 61.48
C LEU A 160 -0.98 -16.09 60.95
N VAL A 161 -0.93 -17.19 61.72
CA VAL A 161 -1.53 -18.47 61.31
C VAL A 161 -3.06 -18.41 61.34
N GLN A 162 -3.65 -17.73 62.33
CA GLN A 162 -5.11 -17.57 62.45
C GLN A 162 -5.74 -16.75 61.32
N GLN A 163 -4.97 -15.87 60.67
CA GLN A 163 -5.44 -15.10 59.51
C GLN A 163 -5.61 -15.96 58.24
N CYS A 164 -4.99 -17.15 58.17
CA CYS A 164 -5.20 -18.11 57.10
C CYS A 164 -6.28 -19.14 57.48
N THR A 165 -7.44 -19.04 56.84
CA THR A 165 -8.58 -19.96 57.05
C THR A 165 -8.48 -21.27 56.26
N VAL A 166 -7.65 -21.30 55.21
CA VAL A 166 -7.47 -22.45 54.30
C VAL A 166 -6.18 -23.19 54.66
N PRO A 167 -6.13 -24.53 54.53
CA PRO A 167 -4.89 -25.29 54.69
C PRO A 167 -3.77 -24.72 53.81
N VAL A 168 -2.63 -24.40 54.43
CA VAL A 168 -1.54 -23.67 53.77
C VAL A 168 -0.93 -24.49 52.63
N ASP A 169 -0.77 -25.81 52.81
CA ASP A 169 -0.14 -26.67 51.80
C ASP A 169 -1.00 -26.83 50.54
N SER A 170 -2.34 -26.87 50.67
CA SER A 170 -3.23 -26.92 49.50
C SER A 170 -3.17 -25.61 48.72
N ARG A 171 -3.27 -24.46 49.40
CA ARG A 171 -3.19 -23.15 48.74
C ARG A 171 -1.81 -22.92 48.09
N LEU A 172 -0.73 -23.38 48.73
CA LEU A 172 0.63 -23.30 48.16
C LEU A 172 0.73 -24.12 46.86
N SER A 173 0.15 -25.33 46.84
CA SER A 173 0.07 -26.15 45.63
C SER A 173 -0.69 -25.43 44.50
N ASP A 174 -1.84 -24.84 44.80
CA ASP A 174 -2.68 -24.11 43.84
C ASP A 174 -1.93 -22.92 43.24
N VAL A 175 -1.36 -22.05 44.08
CA VAL A 175 -0.60 -20.86 43.65
C VAL A 175 0.63 -21.26 42.82
N ASN A 176 1.30 -22.36 43.17
CA ASN A 176 2.43 -22.88 42.39
C ASN A 176 1.98 -23.38 41.00
N MET A 177 0.78 -23.95 40.90
CA MET A 177 0.19 -24.30 39.60
C MET A 177 -0.21 -23.06 38.80
N GLU A 178 -0.78 -22.03 39.43
CA GLU A 178 -1.08 -20.74 38.81
C GLU A 178 0.19 -20.10 38.21
N LEU A 179 1.32 -20.11 38.94
CA LEU A 179 2.61 -19.62 38.43
C LEU A 179 3.08 -20.37 37.18
N LYS A 180 2.96 -21.71 37.18
CA LYS A 180 3.32 -22.54 36.01
C LYS A 180 2.44 -22.21 34.81
N VAL A 181 1.14 -22.04 35.02
CA VAL A 181 0.19 -21.67 33.97
C VAL A 181 0.51 -20.28 33.41
N CYS A 182 0.72 -19.28 34.26
CA CYS A 182 1.09 -17.92 33.82
C CYS A 182 2.37 -17.95 32.98
N LYS A 183 3.39 -18.69 33.44
CA LYS A 183 4.66 -18.86 32.71
C LYS A 183 4.44 -19.49 31.33
N GLN A 184 3.59 -20.52 31.25
CA GLN A 184 3.25 -21.16 29.98
C GLN A 184 2.46 -20.23 29.05
N GLN A 185 1.52 -19.45 29.57
CA GLN A 185 0.74 -18.48 28.82
C GLN A 185 1.62 -17.35 28.27
N ILE A 186 2.51 -16.78 29.08
CA ILE A 186 3.50 -15.79 28.63
C ILE A 186 4.37 -16.37 27.51
N GLY A 187 4.85 -17.62 27.67
CA GLY A 187 5.60 -18.31 26.61
C GLY A 187 4.79 -18.47 25.31
N THR A 188 3.51 -18.78 25.44
CA THR A 188 2.59 -18.92 24.29
C THR A 188 2.39 -17.58 23.57
N TYR A 189 2.08 -16.52 24.31
CA TYR A 189 1.93 -15.17 23.74
C TYR A 189 3.23 -14.68 23.10
N LYS A 190 4.39 -14.94 23.70
CA LYS A 190 5.70 -14.61 23.14
C LYS A 190 5.94 -15.29 21.79
N ASN A 191 5.57 -16.57 21.68
CA ASN A 191 5.67 -17.30 20.43
C ASN A 191 4.74 -16.73 19.33
N ILE A 192 3.50 -16.40 19.70
CA ILE A 192 2.54 -15.77 18.78
C ILE A 192 3.06 -14.38 18.37
N TYR A 193 3.58 -13.59 19.30
CA TYR A 193 4.16 -12.28 19.07
C TYR A 193 5.31 -12.34 18.06
N ASN A 194 6.25 -13.27 18.24
CA ASN A 194 7.37 -13.43 17.32
C ASN A 194 6.90 -13.78 15.90
N LYS A 195 5.93 -14.69 15.78
CA LYS A 195 5.31 -15.04 14.48
C LYS A 195 4.64 -13.84 13.83
N GLU A 196 3.88 -13.07 14.60
CA GLU A 196 3.16 -11.89 14.10
C GLU A 196 4.14 -10.76 13.71
N LYS A 197 5.26 -10.64 14.43
CA LYS A 197 6.34 -9.71 14.10
C LYS A 197 7.02 -10.07 12.78
N HIS A 198 7.23 -11.36 12.50
CA HIS A 198 7.72 -11.80 11.20
C HIS A 198 6.74 -11.44 10.06
N LYS A 199 5.43 -11.69 10.25
CA LYS A 199 4.42 -11.30 9.26
C LYS A 199 4.38 -9.80 9.03
N LEU A 200 4.54 -9.00 10.10
CA LEU A 200 4.59 -7.54 9.96
C LEU A 200 5.72 -7.13 9.03
N ASN A 201 6.92 -7.68 9.19
CA ASN A 201 8.05 -7.40 8.30
C ASN A 201 7.74 -7.77 6.85
N GLU A 202 7.13 -8.94 6.61
CA GLU A 202 6.72 -9.36 5.27
C GLU A 202 5.71 -8.39 4.63
N TYR A 203 4.72 -7.93 5.40
CA TYR A 203 3.73 -6.97 4.94
C TYR A 203 4.30 -5.57 4.73
N GLU A 204 5.24 -5.13 5.56
CA GLU A 204 5.95 -3.87 5.35
C GLU A 204 6.80 -3.90 4.08
N GLU A 205 7.48 -5.02 3.81
CA GLU A 205 8.21 -5.20 2.55
C GLU A 205 7.25 -5.29 1.35
N ALA A 206 6.11 -5.97 1.48
CA ALA A 206 5.09 -6.00 0.44
C ALA A 206 4.51 -4.59 0.17
N LEU A 207 4.29 -3.79 1.21
CA LEU A 207 3.85 -2.41 1.09
C LEU A 207 4.91 -1.55 0.39
N LYS A 208 6.18 -1.67 0.76
CA LYS A 208 7.28 -1.00 0.06
C LYS A 208 7.30 -1.34 -1.43
N ARG A 209 7.10 -2.62 -1.79
CA ARG A 209 7.00 -3.06 -3.18
C ARG A 209 5.75 -2.50 -3.89
N ALA A 210 4.60 -2.42 -3.22
CA ALA A 210 3.37 -1.86 -3.79
C ALA A 210 3.46 -0.34 -4.01
N ILE A 211 4.15 0.35 -3.11
CA ILE A 211 4.47 1.78 -3.25
C ILE A 211 5.53 1.98 -4.34
N TYR A 212 6.55 1.12 -4.41
CA TYR A 212 7.61 1.21 -5.40
C TYR A 212 7.06 1.02 -6.83
N HIS A 213 7.15 2.07 -7.64
CA HIS A 213 6.94 1.97 -9.07
C HIS A 213 8.08 2.72 -9.78
N PRO A 214 8.93 2.05 -10.57
CA PRO A 214 10.09 2.68 -11.22
C PRO A 214 9.71 3.78 -12.23
N LEU A 215 8.42 3.97 -12.54
CA LEU A 215 7.91 4.96 -13.50
C LEU A 215 7.00 6.01 -12.86
N GLN A 216 6.97 6.12 -11.52
CA GLN A 216 6.17 7.13 -10.83
C GLN A 216 6.63 8.56 -11.15
N ASN A 217 7.91 8.74 -11.52
CA ASN A 217 8.42 9.99 -12.09
C ASN A 217 8.00 10.20 -13.55
N ILE A 218 7.75 9.15 -14.33
CA ILE A 218 7.36 9.32 -15.74
C ILE A 218 5.90 9.76 -15.81
N TRP A 219 4.98 9.15 -15.06
CA TRP A 219 3.56 9.53 -15.14
C TRP A 219 3.22 10.87 -14.49
N LEU A 220 3.98 11.30 -13.47
CA LEU A 220 3.87 12.66 -12.92
C LEU A 220 4.64 13.69 -13.77
N ALA A 221 5.82 13.37 -14.34
CA ALA A 221 6.46 14.23 -15.34
C ALA A 221 5.64 14.34 -16.64
N ASN A 222 4.79 13.36 -16.95
CA ASN A 222 3.86 13.42 -18.08
C ASN A 222 2.81 14.52 -17.93
N LEU A 223 2.47 14.98 -16.70
CA LEU A 223 1.63 16.17 -16.55
C LEU A 223 2.32 17.44 -17.08
N SER A 224 3.66 17.48 -17.09
CA SER A 224 4.42 18.60 -17.67
C SER A 224 4.51 18.52 -19.21
N CYS A 225 4.55 17.32 -19.79
CA CYS A 225 4.55 17.12 -21.25
C CYS A 225 3.15 17.20 -21.88
N ASP A 226 2.09 16.73 -21.19
CA ASP A 226 0.72 16.74 -21.71
C ASP A 226 0.18 18.18 -21.85
N HIS A 227 0.57 19.08 -20.95
CA HIS A 227 0.26 20.50 -21.06
C HIS A 227 1.02 21.19 -22.22
N PHE A 228 2.22 20.71 -22.57
CA PHE A 228 3.01 21.25 -23.69
C PHE A 228 2.45 20.79 -25.05
N CYS A 229 2.08 19.52 -25.20
CA CYS A 229 1.52 18.98 -26.44
C CYS A 229 0.12 19.51 -26.77
N LEU A 230 -0.73 19.73 -25.76
CA LEU A 230 -2.07 20.32 -25.97
C LEU A 230 -1.99 21.83 -26.27
N LYS A 231 -1.11 22.59 -25.59
CA LYS A 231 -0.91 24.02 -25.92
C LYS A 231 -0.33 24.25 -27.31
N VAL A 232 0.54 23.36 -27.81
CA VAL A 232 1.07 23.47 -29.18
C VAL A 232 0.00 23.19 -30.23
N ALA A 233 -1.00 22.36 -29.94
CA ALA A 233 -2.12 22.15 -30.87
C ALA A 233 -3.09 23.36 -30.89
N ASP A 234 -3.36 23.99 -29.74
CA ASP A 234 -4.27 25.14 -29.66
C ASP A 234 -3.61 26.47 -30.08
N SER A 235 -2.31 26.68 -29.80
CA SER A 235 -1.57 27.87 -30.28
C SER A 235 -1.42 27.92 -31.80
N HIS A 236 -1.51 26.79 -32.51
CA HIS A 236 -1.43 26.77 -33.97
C HIS A 236 -2.77 27.09 -34.66
N LYS A 237 -3.89 27.10 -33.93
CA LYS A 237 -5.16 27.68 -34.41
C LYS A 237 -5.23 29.19 -34.19
N ALA A 238 -4.52 29.71 -33.18
CA ALA A 238 -4.53 31.13 -32.81
C ALA A 238 -3.46 32.00 -33.51
N LYS A 239 -2.55 31.43 -34.32
CA LYS A 239 -1.42 32.16 -34.93
C LYS A 239 -1.46 32.28 -36.45
N PHE A 240 -2.63 32.17 -37.08
CA PHE A 240 -2.76 32.41 -38.53
C PHE A 240 -3.52 33.69 -38.89
N LEU A 241 -3.91 34.50 -37.91
CA LEU A 241 -4.60 35.77 -38.16
C LEU A 241 -3.92 37.02 -37.62
N ASP A 242 -2.76 36.93 -36.97
CA ASP A 242 -2.05 38.14 -36.55
C ASP A 242 -0.58 38.17 -37.02
N VAL A 243 -0.38 39.11 -37.94
CA VAL A 243 0.72 40.08 -37.90
C VAL A 243 2.07 39.62 -38.47
N PHE A 244 2.20 39.95 -39.76
CA PHE A 244 3.34 40.67 -40.31
C PHE A 244 4.27 41.31 -39.26
N ALA A 245 5.57 41.08 -39.44
CA ALA A 245 6.69 41.95 -39.10
C ALA A 245 7.56 41.60 -37.88
N PRO A 246 8.87 41.90 -37.98
CA PRO A 246 9.94 41.35 -37.14
C PRO A 246 10.46 42.38 -36.13
N THR A 247 10.81 41.97 -34.91
CA THR A 247 11.74 42.79 -34.10
C THR A 247 12.46 42.00 -33.01
N CYS A 248 13.77 42.24 -33.03
CA CYS A 248 14.78 42.06 -31.99
C CYS A 248 14.34 42.54 -30.59
N CYS A 249 14.89 41.92 -29.53
CA CYS A 249 15.36 42.52 -28.25
C CYS A 249 15.84 41.38 -27.32
N TYR A 250 17.16 41.17 -27.12
CA TYR A 250 18.03 41.74 -26.07
C TYR A 250 17.68 41.36 -24.62
N ALA A 251 18.57 40.63 -23.95
CA ALA A 251 18.80 40.59 -22.48
C ALA A 251 20.13 39.81 -22.25
N ARG A 252 21.30 40.42 -21.96
CA ARG A 252 21.78 40.87 -20.63
C ARG A 252 21.05 40.23 -19.44
N HIS A 253 21.70 39.30 -18.74
CA HIS A 253 22.71 39.60 -17.72
C HIS A 253 23.71 38.45 -17.62
#